data_AF-A0A9W3B820-F1
#
_entry.id   AF-A0A9W3B820-F1
#
_cell.length_a   1.000
_cell.length_b   1.000
_cell.length_c   1.000
_cell.angle_alpha   90.00
_cell.angle_beta   90.00
_cell.angle_gamma   90.00
#
_symmetry.space_group_name_H-M   'P 1'
#
loop_
_entity.id
_entity.type
_entity.pdbx_description
1 polymer ?
#
loop_
_entity_poly.entity_id
_entity_poly.type
_entity_poly.pdbx_seq_one_letter_code
_entity_poly.pdbx_strand_id
1 'polypeptide(L)'
;MSTTPAKTAPTELLAEINKSGSTNLHHVNPQEKNPLPSAEVINQERTEAELRDRIGSFNKDQLKHTTTEEKTVLPSPDDIQHEKLETELRERIGSFSKEQLQHIRIEEKINLPTGQDIQHEKVEQELRDRIGSFHKEDLNPTETAVKVVLPTEDDIHHEKVEQELRERIGSFHKEDLNPTETTVKVVLPTEDVIEQEKQEQELKNSINSFKRASLKHAETQEKNPLPQSDAIQLEKKETELRQSIEGFEKNQLKHAVTDEKVKLPTKEEILEAKKLEK
;
A
#
# COMPACT_ATOMS: atom_id res chain seq x y z
N MET A 1 -31.61 -80.81 13.32
CA MET A 1 -33.08 -80.69 13.47
C MET A 1 -33.35 -80.14 14.86
N SER A 2 -33.49 -78.83 15.01
CA SER A 2 -33.95 -78.24 16.28
C SER A 2 -34.71 -76.97 15.95
N THR A 3 -36.02 -77.03 16.15
CA THR A 3 -37.02 -75.98 15.94
C THR A 3 -37.05 -75.09 17.17
N THR A 4 -36.93 -73.77 16.97
CA THR A 4 -37.22 -72.76 17.99
C THR A 4 -38.58 -72.11 17.71
N PRO A 5 -39.51 -72.06 18.68
CA PRO A 5 -40.87 -71.58 18.47
C PRO A 5 -40.93 -70.04 18.36
N ALA A 6 -41.73 -69.56 17.41
CA ALA A 6 -41.99 -68.15 17.16
C ALA A 6 -42.71 -67.49 18.35
N LYS A 7 -42.15 -66.38 18.82
CA LYS A 7 -42.65 -65.55 19.91
C LYS A 7 -43.88 -64.78 19.41
N THR A 8 -45.07 -65.30 19.66
CA THR A 8 -46.34 -64.63 19.34
C THR A 8 -46.48 -63.35 20.17
N ALA A 9 -46.85 -62.24 19.52
CA ALA A 9 -47.12 -60.97 20.19
C ALA A 9 -48.28 -61.14 21.21
N PRO A 10 -48.26 -60.44 22.36
CA PRO A 10 -49.29 -60.59 23.39
C PRO A 10 -50.67 -60.28 22.81
N THR A 11 -51.57 -61.27 22.84
CA THR A 11 -52.93 -61.18 22.28
C THR A 11 -53.73 -60.00 22.84
N GLU A 12 -53.40 -59.55 24.05
CA GLU A 12 -54.00 -58.38 24.70
C GLU A 12 -53.70 -57.06 23.97
N LEU A 13 -52.48 -56.84 23.49
CA LEU A 13 -52.14 -55.62 22.73
C LEU A 13 -52.87 -55.56 21.38
N LEU A 14 -53.02 -56.72 20.73
CA LEU A 14 -53.82 -56.83 19.49
C LEU A 14 -55.31 -56.58 19.77
N ALA A 15 -55.82 -57.00 20.93
CA ALA A 15 -57.18 -56.69 21.35
C ALA A 15 -57.36 -55.21 21.69
N GLU A 16 -56.36 -54.57 22.33
CA GLU A 16 -56.37 -53.14 22.69
C GLU A 16 -56.36 -52.24 21.43
N ILE A 17 -55.48 -52.53 20.46
CA ILE A 17 -55.39 -51.79 19.19
C ILE A 17 -56.69 -51.92 18.38
N ASN A 18 -57.32 -53.11 18.40
CA ASN A 18 -58.60 -53.32 17.73
C ASN A 18 -59.79 -52.74 18.52
N LYS A 19 -59.66 -52.53 19.84
CA LYS A 19 -60.65 -51.81 20.68
C LYS A 19 -60.54 -50.30 20.50
N SER A 20 -59.34 -49.77 20.33
CA SER A 20 -59.13 -48.37 19.98
C SER A 20 -59.48 -48.18 18.51
N GLY A 21 -60.78 -48.02 18.23
CA GLY A 21 -61.27 -47.66 16.91
C GLY A 21 -60.42 -46.53 16.31
N SER A 22 -60.21 -46.58 15.01
CA SER A 22 -59.50 -45.58 14.18
C SER A 22 -60.07 -44.15 14.27
N THR A 23 -60.94 -43.88 15.25
CA THR A 23 -61.73 -42.68 15.47
C THR A 23 -61.04 -41.65 16.39
N ASN A 24 -59.86 -41.95 16.94
CA ASN A 24 -59.13 -41.04 17.83
C ASN A 24 -57.94 -40.32 17.14
N LEU A 25 -57.75 -40.48 15.83
CA LEU A 25 -56.79 -39.67 15.07
C LEU A 25 -57.41 -38.30 14.78
N HIS A 26 -56.73 -37.24 15.19
CA HIS A 26 -57.19 -35.87 14.91
C HIS A 26 -57.00 -35.59 13.42
N HIS A 27 -58.08 -35.29 12.71
CA HIS A 27 -57.99 -34.83 11.33
C HIS A 27 -57.33 -33.44 11.31
N VAL A 28 -56.11 -33.35 10.77
CA VAL A 28 -55.44 -32.07 10.54
C VAL A 28 -55.81 -31.61 9.14
N ASN A 29 -56.56 -30.51 9.04
CA ASN A 29 -56.88 -29.87 7.77
C ASN A 29 -55.77 -28.84 7.45
N PRO A 30 -54.84 -29.10 6.52
CA PRO A 30 -53.78 -28.16 6.19
C PRO A 30 -54.40 -26.89 5.60
N GLN A 31 -54.31 -25.78 6.33
CA GLN A 31 -54.67 -24.47 5.82
C GLN A 31 -53.52 -23.98 4.92
N GLU A 32 -53.64 -24.21 3.61
CA GLU A 32 -52.77 -23.57 2.61
C GLU A 32 -53.10 -22.07 2.61
N LYS A 33 -52.32 -21.29 3.36
CA LYS A 33 -52.35 -19.83 3.30
C LYS A 33 -51.74 -19.43 1.95
N ASN A 34 -52.56 -19.39 0.91
CA ASN A 34 -52.21 -18.79 -0.38
C ASN A 34 -52.85 -17.40 -0.43
N PRO A 35 -52.31 -16.40 0.31
CA PRO A 35 -52.86 -15.06 0.30
C PRO A 35 -52.79 -14.52 -1.13
N LEU A 36 -53.93 -14.07 -1.65
CA LEU A 36 -53.97 -13.36 -2.92
C LEU A 36 -53.05 -12.13 -2.82
N PRO A 37 -52.31 -11.79 -3.91
CA PRO A 37 -51.48 -10.60 -3.91
C PRO A 37 -52.33 -9.38 -3.56
N SER A 38 -51.76 -8.47 -2.74
CA SER A 38 -52.46 -7.25 -2.35
C SER A 38 -52.68 -6.36 -3.58
N ALA A 39 -53.66 -5.46 -3.51
CA ALA A 39 -53.91 -4.49 -4.58
C ALA A 39 -52.66 -3.63 -4.90
N GLU A 40 -51.81 -3.38 -3.91
CA GLU A 40 -50.55 -2.68 -4.10
C GLU A 40 -49.56 -3.48 -4.93
N VAL A 41 -49.40 -4.78 -4.65
CA VAL A 41 -48.51 -5.67 -5.42
C VAL A 41 -48.98 -5.78 -6.88
N ILE A 42 -50.29 -5.90 -7.09
CA ILE A 42 -50.88 -5.94 -8.44
C ILE A 42 -50.61 -4.64 -9.21
N ASN A 43 -50.75 -3.49 -8.55
CA ASN A 43 -50.48 -2.20 -9.17
C ASN A 43 -48.98 -2.03 -9.47
N GLN A 44 -48.09 -2.46 -8.57
CA GLN A 44 -46.64 -2.45 -8.81
C GLN A 44 -46.26 -3.31 -10.01
N GLU A 45 -46.76 -4.56 -10.07
CA GLU A 45 -46.51 -5.47 -11.19
C GLU A 45 -46.99 -4.88 -12.53
N ARG A 46 -48.15 -4.24 -12.52
CA ARG A 46 -48.67 -3.51 -13.69
C ARG A 46 -47.75 -2.38 -14.13
N THR A 47 -47.27 -1.55 -13.18
CA THR A 47 -46.35 -0.45 -13.51
C THR A 47 -45.00 -0.96 -14.02
N GLU A 48 -44.50 -2.08 -13.49
CA GLU A 48 -43.26 -2.71 -13.95
C GLU A 48 -43.41 -3.24 -15.38
N ALA A 49 -44.53 -3.89 -15.69
CA ALA A 49 -44.83 -4.37 -17.03
C ALA A 49 -44.89 -3.20 -18.04
N GLU A 50 -45.57 -2.11 -17.69
CA GLU A 50 -45.65 -0.90 -18.54
C GLU A 50 -44.26 -0.26 -18.76
N LEU A 51 -43.40 -0.22 -17.74
CA LEU A 51 -42.02 0.26 -17.87
C LEU A 51 -41.17 -0.65 -18.76
N ARG A 52 -41.29 -1.97 -18.61
CA ARG A 52 -40.59 -2.96 -19.45
C ARG A 52 -40.98 -2.81 -20.91
N ASP A 53 -42.26 -2.66 -21.21
CA ASP A 53 -42.77 -2.47 -22.57
C ASP A 53 -42.26 -1.16 -23.18
N ARG A 54 -42.24 -0.08 -22.38
CA ARG A 54 -41.73 1.22 -22.80
C ARG A 54 -40.23 1.22 -23.09
N ILE A 55 -39.44 0.50 -22.28
CA ILE A 55 -37.99 0.34 -22.50
C ILE A 55 -37.75 -0.58 -23.70
N GLY A 56 -38.52 -1.67 -23.85
CA GLY A 56 -38.42 -2.61 -24.96
C GLY A 56 -38.77 -1.98 -26.31
N SER A 57 -39.73 -1.06 -26.34
CA SER A 57 -40.15 -0.31 -27.52
C SER A 57 -39.39 1.01 -27.72
N PHE A 58 -38.33 1.25 -26.95
CA PHE A 58 -37.58 2.49 -27.00
C PHE A 58 -36.82 2.64 -28.33
N ASN A 59 -37.12 3.71 -29.08
CA ASN A 59 -36.44 4.02 -30.32
C ASN A 59 -35.09 4.70 -30.03
N LYS A 60 -33.99 3.95 -30.22
CA LYS A 60 -32.62 4.43 -30.03
C LYS A 60 -32.22 5.54 -31.01
N ASP A 61 -32.85 5.63 -32.18
CA ASP A 61 -32.54 6.65 -33.20
C ASP A 61 -33.04 8.04 -32.79
N GLN A 62 -33.91 8.13 -31.79
CA GLN A 62 -34.35 9.40 -31.18
C GLN A 62 -33.37 9.91 -30.12
N LEU A 63 -32.33 9.14 -29.77
CA LEU A 63 -31.26 9.64 -28.91
C LEU A 63 -30.52 10.75 -29.65
N LYS A 64 -30.39 11.90 -28.99
CA LYS A 64 -29.64 13.02 -29.53
C LYS A 64 -28.18 12.60 -29.69
N HIS A 65 -27.66 12.71 -30.90
CA HIS A 65 -26.23 12.50 -31.15
C HIS A 65 -25.43 13.46 -30.28
N THR A 66 -24.55 12.91 -29.45
CA THR A 66 -23.58 13.67 -28.66
C THR A 66 -22.19 13.20 -29.06
N THR A 67 -21.29 14.15 -29.32
CA THR A 67 -19.89 13.83 -29.55
C THR A 67 -19.23 13.55 -28.21
N THR A 68 -18.75 12.32 -28.03
CA THR A 68 -18.01 11.92 -26.83
C THR A 68 -16.55 12.34 -27.00
N GLU A 69 -16.07 13.30 -26.20
CA GLU A 69 -14.64 13.59 -26.09
C GLU A 69 -13.99 12.54 -25.19
N GLU A 70 -13.45 11.48 -25.78
CA GLU A 70 -12.58 10.54 -25.06
C GLU A 70 -11.21 11.21 -24.88
N LYS A 71 -10.88 11.54 -23.63
CA LYS A 71 -9.55 12.04 -23.29
C LYS A 71 -8.56 10.87 -23.35
N THR A 72 -7.96 10.66 -24.51
CA THR A 72 -6.73 9.87 -24.62
C THR A 72 -5.62 10.67 -23.96
N VAL A 73 -5.35 10.38 -22.69
CA VAL A 73 -4.19 10.95 -22.01
C VAL A 73 -2.96 10.28 -22.62
N LEU A 74 -2.10 11.06 -23.26
CA LEU A 74 -0.80 10.55 -23.69
C LEU A 74 -0.03 10.13 -22.44
N PRO A 75 0.74 9.02 -22.49
CA PRO A 75 1.60 8.62 -21.39
C PRO A 75 2.46 9.82 -20.96
N SER A 76 2.57 10.05 -19.65
CA SER A 76 3.45 11.09 -19.15
C SER A 76 4.90 10.74 -19.48
N PRO A 77 5.81 11.74 -19.50
CA PRO A 77 7.25 11.47 -19.61
C PRO A 77 7.75 10.47 -18.56
N ASP A 78 7.18 10.50 -17.35
CA ASP A 78 7.51 9.58 -16.26
C ASP A 78 7.06 8.15 -16.57
N ASP A 79 5.87 7.97 -17.15
CA ASP A 79 5.36 6.65 -17.58
C ASP A 79 6.29 6.04 -18.64
N ILE A 80 6.75 6.86 -19.59
CA ILE A 80 7.69 6.44 -20.65
C ILE A 80 9.05 6.06 -20.05
N GLN A 81 9.56 6.83 -19.08
CA GLN A 81 10.83 6.49 -18.41
C GLN A 81 10.70 5.21 -17.60
N HIS A 82 9.57 5.02 -16.90
CA HIS A 82 9.33 3.82 -16.12
C HIS A 82 9.27 2.57 -17.00
N GLU A 83 8.52 2.62 -18.12
CA GLU A 83 8.45 1.51 -19.07
C GLU A 83 9.81 1.18 -19.69
N LYS A 84 10.61 2.21 -20.01
CA LYS A 84 11.97 2.02 -20.54
C LYS A 84 12.89 1.33 -19.53
N LEU A 85 12.85 1.77 -18.27
CA LEU A 85 13.64 1.18 -17.19
C LEU A 85 13.20 -0.26 -16.88
N GLU A 86 11.89 -0.53 -16.90
CA GLU A 86 11.37 -1.89 -16.72
C GLU A 86 11.84 -2.82 -17.83
N THR A 87 11.81 -2.35 -19.08
CA THR A 87 12.29 -3.12 -20.23
C THR A 87 13.77 -3.44 -20.11
N GLU A 88 14.60 -2.45 -19.76
CA GLU A 88 16.04 -2.63 -19.51
C GLU A 88 16.32 -3.65 -18.39
N LEU A 89 15.59 -3.57 -17.28
CA LEU A 89 15.70 -4.53 -16.17
C LEU A 89 15.33 -5.96 -16.61
N ARG A 90 14.25 -6.12 -17.38
CA ARG A 90 13.83 -7.42 -17.91
C ARG A 90 14.88 -8.02 -18.84
N GLU A 91 15.46 -7.22 -19.72
CA GLU A 91 16.54 -7.66 -20.60
C GLU A 91 17.81 -8.03 -19.82
N ARG A 92 18.17 -7.23 -18.82
CA ARG A 92 19.34 -7.50 -17.96
C ARG A 92 19.18 -8.78 -17.14
N ILE A 93 17.98 -9.05 -16.61
CA ILE A 93 17.69 -10.30 -15.91
C ILE A 93 17.64 -11.47 -16.90
N GLY A 94 17.04 -11.29 -18.07
CA GLY A 94 16.95 -12.32 -19.11
C GLY A 94 18.30 -12.72 -19.72
N SER A 95 19.24 -11.78 -19.78
CA SER A 95 20.62 -12.00 -20.24
C SER A 95 21.59 -12.37 -19.10
N PHE A 96 21.08 -12.53 -17.86
CA PHE A 96 21.90 -12.91 -16.73
C PHE A 96 22.42 -14.34 -16.87
N SER A 97 23.74 -14.47 -16.84
CA SER A 97 24.44 -15.76 -16.93
C SER A 97 24.76 -16.25 -15.52
N LYS A 98 24.37 -17.50 -15.21
CA LYS A 98 24.64 -18.12 -13.90
C LYS A 98 26.15 -18.28 -13.66
N GLU A 99 26.94 -18.31 -14.72
CA GLU A 99 28.41 -18.36 -14.70
C GLU A 99 29.03 -17.07 -14.14
N GLN A 100 28.28 -15.96 -14.10
CA GLN A 100 28.69 -14.71 -13.44
C GLN A 100 28.56 -14.77 -11.91
N LEU A 101 27.88 -15.79 -11.37
CA LEU A 101 27.83 -16.00 -9.93
C LEU A 101 29.16 -16.58 -9.47
N GLN A 102 29.82 -15.88 -8.54
CA GLN A 102 30.99 -16.43 -7.87
C GLN A 102 30.56 -17.65 -7.06
N HIS A 103 31.14 -18.82 -7.39
CA HIS A 103 31.00 -20.02 -6.58
C HIS A 103 31.71 -19.80 -5.24
N ILE A 104 30.94 -19.41 -4.22
CA ILE A 104 31.44 -19.41 -2.84
C ILE A 104 31.50 -20.86 -2.37
N ARG A 105 32.71 -21.35 -2.13
CA ARG A 105 32.94 -22.59 -1.38
C ARG A 105 32.65 -22.28 0.09
N ILE A 106 31.58 -22.85 0.63
CA ILE A 106 31.28 -22.76 2.06
C ILE A 106 32.32 -23.62 2.78
N GLU A 107 33.33 -22.98 3.38
CA GLU A 107 34.21 -23.63 4.35
C GLU A 107 33.56 -23.52 5.73
N GLU A 108 33.05 -24.64 6.23
CA GLU A 108 32.63 -24.75 7.62
C GLU A 108 33.87 -24.61 8.51
N LYS A 109 33.97 -23.49 9.23
CA LYS A 109 35.00 -23.30 10.25
C LYS A 109 34.72 -24.23 11.42
N ILE A 110 35.31 -25.42 11.39
CA ILE A 110 35.43 -26.27 12.57
C ILE A 110 36.45 -25.61 13.49
N ASN A 111 35.98 -24.74 14.39
CA ASN A 111 36.84 -24.19 15.43
C ASN A 111 37.11 -25.31 16.44
N LEU A 112 38.36 -25.77 16.52
CA LEU A 112 38.78 -26.66 17.60
C LEU A 112 38.62 -25.93 18.95
N PRO A 113 38.26 -26.65 20.02
CA PRO A 113 38.24 -26.09 21.36
C PRO A 113 39.56 -25.38 21.65
N THR A 114 39.48 -24.14 22.13
CA THR A 114 40.65 -23.38 22.52
C THR A 114 41.25 -23.96 23.81
N GLY A 115 42.49 -23.60 24.12
CA GLY A 115 43.09 -23.97 25.40
C GLY A 115 42.26 -23.50 26.61
N GLN A 116 41.57 -22.36 26.49
CA GLN A 116 40.66 -21.84 27.53
C GLN A 116 39.42 -22.73 27.69
N ASP A 117 38.83 -23.18 26.58
CA ASP A 117 37.67 -24.09 26.61
C ASP A 117 38.02 -25.40 27.32
N ILE A 118 39.21 -25.94 27.05
CA ILE A 118 39.71 -27.15 27.71
C ILE A 118 39.95 -26.94 29.21
N GLN A 119 40.49 -25.78 29.61
CA GLN A 119 40.65 -25.47 31.03
C GLN A 119 39.31 -25.30 31.74
N HIS A 120 38.35 -24.63 31.10
CA HIS A 120 37.01 -24.46 31.65
C HIS A 120 36.33 -25.82 31.86
N GLU A 121 36.35 -26.70 30.86
CA GLU A 121 35.79 -28.05 30.97
C GLU A 121 36.43 -28.84 32.12
N LYS A 122 37.75 -28.73 32.29
CA LYS A 122 38.46 -29.41 33.39
C LYS A 122 38.04 -28.91 34.77
N VAL A 123 37.87 -27.59 34.93
CA VAL A 123 37.38 -26.98 36.19
C VAL A 123 35.94 -27.40 36.45
N GLU A 124 35.10 -27.43 35.42
CA GLU A 124 33.71 -27.87 35.53
C GLU A 124 33.62 -29.33 35.96
N GLN A 125 34.45 -30.20 35.37
CA GLN A 125 34.51 -31.61 35.74
C GLN A 125 34.95 -31.79 37.20
N GLU A 126 35.97 -31.07 37.65
CA GLU A 126 36.42 -31.09 39.05
C GLU A 126 35.32 -30.61 40.01
N LEU A 127 34.57 -29.56 39.65
CA LEU A 127 33.45 -29.05 40.44
C LEU A 127 32.32 -30.09 40.52
N ARG A 128 31.98 -30.73 39.40
CA ARG A 128 30.97 -31.80 39.34
C ARG A 128 31.36 -32.98 40.22
N ASP A 129 32.61 -33.41 40.17
CA ASP A 129 33.12 -34.50 41.00
C ASP A 129 33.09 -34.14 42.49
N ARG A 130 33.47 -32.90 42.83
CA ARG A 130 33.43 -32.39 44.20
C ARG A 130 32.01 -32.30 44.75
N ILE A 131 31.06 -31.83 43.96
CA ILE A 131 29.63 -31.77 44.35
C ILE A 131 29.05 -33.19 44.44
N GLY A 132 29.39 -34.07 43.49
CA GLY A 132 28.93 -35.46 43.49
C GLY A 132 29.46 -36.28 44.66
N SER A 133 30.65 -35.95 45.15
CA SER A 133 31.30 -36.58 46.31
C SER A 133 30.98 -35.89 47.64
N PHE A 134 30.07 -34.91 47.65
CA PHE A 134 29.71 -34.17 48.85
C PHE A 134 28.78 -35.00 49.75
N HIS A 135 29.16 -35.19 51.02
CA HIS A 135 28.31 -35.86 51.99
C HIS A 135 27.58 -34.83 52.85
N LYS A 136 26.27 -35.03 53.06
CA LYS A 136 25.46 -34.15 53.92
C LYS A 136 25.98 -34.10 55.36
N GLU A 137 26.71 -35.14 55.79
CA GLU A 137 27.37 -35.24 57.09
C GLU A 137 28.50 -34.21 57.28
N ASP A 138 29.04 -33.66 56.19
CA ASP A 138 30.04 -32.59 56.21
C ASP A 138 29.43 -31.20 56.54
N LEU A 139 28.09 -31.09 56.58
CA LEU A 139 27.41 -29.86 56.98
C LEU A 139 27.34 -29.75 58.51
N ASN A 140 27.81 -28.63 59.04
CA ASN A 140 27.54 -28.27 60.44
C ASN A 140 26.03 -28.10 60.65
N PRO A 141 25.43 -28.73 61.68
CA PRO A 141 24.04 -28.51 62.02
C PRO A 141 23.83 -27.03 62.38
N THR A 142 22.95 -26.36 61.65
CA THR A 142 22.58 -24.96 61.88
C THR A 142 21.14 -24.93 62.39
N GLU A 143 20.94 -24.39 63.59
CA GLU A 143 19.61 -24.20 64.17
C GLU A 143 18.98 -22.92 63.58
N THR A 144 17.96 -23.08 62.74
CA THR A 144 17.25 -21.94 62.15
C THR A 144 16.16 -21.45 63.10
N ALA A 145 16.47 -20.43 63.89
CA ALA A 145 15.47 -19.72 64.68
C ALA A 145 14.64 -18.78 63.77
N VAL A 146 13.39 -19.16 63.48
CA VAL A 146 12.42 -18.29 62.80
C VAL A 146 11.97 -17.23 63.80
N LYS A 147 12.40 -15.98 63.61
CA LYS A 147 11.83 -14.84 64.35
C LYS A 147 10.43 -14.58 63.82
N VAL A 148 9.41 -15.05 64.53
CA VAL A 148 8.02 -14.63 64.32
C VAL A 148 7.91 -13.21 64.86
N VAL A 149 8.01 -12.21 63.98
CA VAL A 149 7.80 -10.81 64.34
C VAL A 149 6.29 -10.57 64.27
N LEU A 150 5.69 -10.14 65.38
CA LEU A 150 4.30 -9.71 65.40
C LEU A 150 4.15 -8.38 64.65
N PRO A 151 2.98 -8.10 64.05
CA PRO A 151 2.70 -6.80 63.45
C PRO A 151 3.01 -5.66 64.43
N THR A 152 3.63 -4.61 63.93
CA THR A 152 3.92 -3.40 64.70
C THR A 152 2.65 -2.57 64.90
N GLU A 153 2.70 -1.61 65.83
CA GLU A 153 1.59 -0.68 66.04
C GLU A 153 1.27 0.14 64.77
N ASP A 154 2.30 0.48 64.00
CA ASP A 154 2.16 1.17 62.71
C ASP A 154 1.46 0.29 61.67
N ASP A 155 1.78 -1.01 61.61
CA ASP A 155 1.12 -1.95 60.70
C ASP A 155 -0.38 -2.04 60.99
N ILE A 156 -0.74 -2.13 62.28
CA ILE A 156 -2.14 -2.19 62.73
C ILE A 156 -2.87 -0.88 62.43
N HIS A 157 -2.21 0.26 62.67
CA HIS A 157 -2.79 1.58 62.39
C HIS A 157 -3.03 1.76 60.89
N HIS A 158 -2.07 1.37 60.05
CA HIS A 158 -2.20 1.45 58.60
C HIS A 158 -3.37 0.60 58.08
N GLU A 159 -3.47 -0.65 58.54
CA GLU A 159 -4.55 -1.55 58.14
C GLU A 159 -5.92 -1.01 58.55
N LYS A 160 -6.02 -0.39 59.74
CA LYS A 160 -7.26 0.24 60.20
C LYS A 160 -7.67 1.44 59.33
N VAL A 161 -6.72 2.31 58.97
CA VAL A 161 -6.98 3.44 58.07
C VAL A 161 -7.43 2.95 56.69
N GLU A 162 -6.83 1.88 56.18
CA GLU A 162 -7.21 1.30 54.90
C GLU A 162 -8.62 0.70 54.94
N GLN A 163 -8.98 0.01 56.02
CA GLN A 163 -10.35 -0.50 56.22
C GLN A 163 -11.37 0.64 56.24
N GLU A 164 -11.13 1.69 57.02
CA GLU A 164 -12.03 2.86 57.09
C GLU A 164 -12.19 3.53 55.72
N LEU A 165 -11.11 3.65 54.93
CA LEU A 165 -11.17 4.18 53.57
C LEU A 165 -11.99 3.29 52.64
N ARG A 166 -11.80 1.97 52.70
CA ARG A 166 -12.54 0.99 51.90
C ARG A 166 -14.03 1.03 52.22
N GLU A 167 -14.39 1.10 53.49
CA GLU A 167 -15.79 1.25 53.92
C GLU A 167 -16.39 2.56 53.41
N ARG A 168 -15.68 3.68 53.56
CA ARG A 168 -16.15 4.99 53.08
C ARG A 168 -16.38 5.04 51.58
N ILE A 169 -15.49 4.41 50.80
CA ILE A 169 -15.65 4.32 49.34
C ILE A 169 -16.79 3.34 48.99
N GLY A 170 -16.91 2.23 49.71
CA GLY A 170 -17.98 1.24 49.50
C GLY A 170 -19.37 1.78 49.84
N SER A 171 -19.48 2.69 50.80
CA SER A 171 -20.72 3.38 51.18
C SER A 171 -21.01 4.65 50.37
N PHE A 172 -20.21 4.94 49.33
CA PHE A 172 -20.39 6.14 48.53
C PHE A 172 -21.59 6.00 47.58
N HIS A 173 -22.56 6.91 47.71
CA HIS A 173 -23.73 6.97 46.84
C HIS A 173 -23.48 7.96 45.70
N LYS A 174 -23.81 7.56 44.46
CA LYS A 174 -23.62 8.42 43.28
C LYS A 174 -24.51 9.68 43.36
N GLU A 175 -25.59 9.59 44.11
CA GLU A 175 -26.54 10.65 44.42
C GLU A 175 -25.92 11.78 45.26
N ASP A 176 -24.82 11.51 45.96
CA ASP A 176 -24.06 12.52 46.73
C ASP A 176 -23.16 13.39 45.82
N LEU A 177 -23.01 13.03 44.54
CA LEU A 177 -22.33 13.87 43.57
C LEU A 177 -23.22 15.04 43.15
N ASN A 178 -22.66 16.25 43.18
CA ASN A 178 -23.33 17.41 42.61
C ASN A 178 -23.61 17.17 41.11
N PRO A 179 -24.86 17.26 40.64
CA PRO A 179 -25.18 17.13 39.23
C PRO A 179 -24.48 18.23 38.46
N THR A 180 -23.59 17.85 37.54
CA THR A 180 -22.93 18.79 36.63
C THR A 180 -23.67 18.75 35.30
N GLU A 181 -24.31 19.86 34.93
CA GLU A 181 -25.00 20.01 33.65
C GLU A 181 -23.97 20.25 32.54
N THR A 182 -23.63 19.19 31.80
CA THR A 182 -22.80 19.29 30.60
C THR A 182 -23.65 19.81 29.44
N THR A 183 -23.54 21.11 29.13
CA THR A 183 -24.13 21.70 27.94
C THR A 183 -23.26 21.37 26.71
N VAL A 184 -23.70 20.40 25.90
CA VAL A 184 -23.14 20.21 24.55
C VAL A 184 -23.67 21.36 23.70
N LYS A 185 -22.82 22.35 23.40
CA LYS A 185 -23.15 23.40 22.43
C LYS A 185 -23.17 22.78 21.03
N VAL A 186 -24.33 22.27 20.61
CA VAL A 186 -24.59 22.03 19.19
C VAL A 186 -24.82 23.40 18.56
N VAL A 187 -23.76 24.03 18.07
CA VAL A 187 -23.86 25.31 17.38
C VAL A 187 -24.49 25.03 16.02
N LEU A 188 -25.71 25.52 15.81
CA LEU A 188 -26.32 25.52 14.49
C LEU A 188 -25.47 26.36 13.52
N PRO A 189 -25.39 26.00 12.23
CA PRO A 189 -24.71 26.83 11.24
C PRO A 189 -25.22 28.28 11.30
N THR A 190 -24.31 29.25 11.25
CA THR A 190 -24.68 30.67 11.21
C THR A 190 -25.31 31.00 9.86
N GLU A 191 -26.06 32.11 9.81
CA GLU A 191 -26.70 32.61 8.58
C GLU A 191 -25.67 32.75 7.44
N ASP A 192 -24.48 33.29 7.75
CA ASP A 192 -23.36 33.39 6.80
C ASP A 192 -22.96 32.05 6.17
N VAL A 193 -22.92 30.97 6.96
CA VAL A 193 -22.54 29.63 6.48
C VAL A 193 -23.59 29.08 5.53
N ILE A 194 -24.87 29.33 5.83
CA ILE A 194 -26.00 28.90 4.99
C ILE A 194 -26.03 29.69 3.68
N GLU A 195 -25.77 31.00 3.72
CA GLU A 195 -25.69 31.84 2.53
C GLU A 195 -24.52 31.44 1.63
N GLN A 196 -23.35 31.17 2.22
CA GLN A 196 -22.18 30.71 1.48
C GLN A 196 -22.44 29.36 0.80
N GLU A 197 -23.04 28.40 1.52
CA GLU A 197 -23.39 27.08 0.94
C GLU A 197 -24.39 27.24 -0.21
N LYS A 198 -25.38 28.11 -0.07
CA LYS A 198 -26.37 28.39 -1.12
C LYS A 198 -25.72 29.01 -2.36
N GLN A 199 -24.79 29.96 -2.19
CA GLN A 199 -24.04 30.55 -3.29
C GLN A 199 -23.17 29.51 -4.00
N GLU A 200 -22.50 28.63 -3.25
CA GLU A 200 -21.68 27.56 -3.83
C GLU A 200 -22.54 26.57 -4.63
N GLN A 201 -23.70 26.18 -4.10
CA GLN A 201 -24.64 25.32 -4.82
C GLN A 201 -25.16 25.99 -6.10
N GLU A 202 -25.49 27.27 -6.07
CA GLU A 202 -25.93 28.01 -7.24
C GLU A 202 -24.83 28.08 -8.31
N LEU A 203 -23.58 28.39 -7.92
CA LEU A 203 -22.43 28.39 -8.82
C LEU A 203 -22.22 27.01 -9.44
N LYS A 204 -22.27 25.95 -8.63
CA LYS A 204 -22.10 24.57 -9.10
C LYS A 204 -23.20 24.18 -10.09
N ASN A 205 -24.45 24.57 -9.82
CA ASN A 205 -25.57 24.34 -10.73
C ASN A 205 -25.43 25.15 -12.03
N SER A 206 -24.93 26.38 -11.96
CA SER A 206 -24.64 27.21 -13.13
C SER A 206 -23.56 26.58 -14.02
N ILE A 207 -22.46 26.12 -13.43
CA ILE A 207 -21.38 25.43 -14.15
C ILE A 207 -21.90 24.12 -14.76
N ASN A 208 -22.67 23.33 -14.01
CA ASN A 208 -23.21 22.05 -14.50
C ASN A 208 -24.24 22.24 -15.62
N SER A 209 -25.03 23.32 -15.58
CA SER A 209 -26.01 23.65 -16.61
C SER A 209 -25.41 24.42 -17.79
N PHE A 210 -24.16 24.85 -17.68
CA PHE A 210 -23.47 25.60 -18.72
C PHE A 210 -23.30 24.76 -19.99
N LYS A 211 -23.94 25.20 -21.06
CA LYS A 211 -23.83 24.55 -22.37
C LYS A 211 -22.53 24.97 -23.01
N ARG A 212 -21.51 24.10 -23.02
CA ARG A 212 -20.22 24.34 -23.70
C ARG A 212 -20.37 24.72 -25.18
N ALA A 213 -21.43 24.26 -25.84
CA ALA A 213 -21.80 24.63 -27.21
C ALA A 213 -22.17 26.12 -27.40
N SER A 214 -22.38 26.87 -26.31
CA SER A 214 -22.57 28.33 -26.35
C SER A 214 -21.25 29.12 -26.43
N LEU A 215 -20.10 28.45 -26.25
CA LEU A 215 -18.79 29.07 -26.45
C LEU A 215 -18.56 29.31 -27.94
N LYS A 216 -18.06 30.50 -28.28
CA LYS A 216 -17.64 30.81 -29.65
C LYS A 216 -16.43 29.95 -30.00
N HIS A 217 -16.45 29.30 -31.17
CA HIS A 217 -15.27 28.64 -31.70
C HIS A 217 -14.17 29.67 -31.96
N ALA A 218 -12.99 29.45 -31.36
CA ALA A 218 -11.77 30.16 -31.68
C ALA A 218 -10.85 29.21 -32.46
N GLU A 219 -10.71 29.45 -33.76
CA GLU A 219 -9.77 28.72 -34.61
C GLU A 219 -8.40 29.40 -34.50
N THR A 220 -7.43 28.71 -33.92
CA THR A 220 -6.05 29.18 -33.84
C THR A 220 -5.28 28.65 -35.04
N GLN A 221 -4.84 29.56 -35.91
CA GLN A 221 -4.01 29.24 -37.08
C GLN A 221 -2.54 29.46 -36.71
N GLU A 222 -1.80 28.38 -36.45
CA GLU A 222 -0.35 28.44 -36.28
C GLU A 222 0.30 28.72 -37.64
N LYS A 223 0.75 29.96 -37.85
CA LYS A 223 1.53 30.34 -39.03
C LYS A 223 2.96 29.84 -38.81
N ASN A 224 3.30 28.71 -39.41
CA ASN A 224 4.69 28.27 -39.55
C ASN A 224 5.18 28.65 -40.96
N PRO A 225 5.64 29.90 -41.19
CA PRO A 225 6.07 30.32 -42.52
C PRO A 225 7.29 29.50 -42.95
N LEU A 226 7.26 28.99 -44.19
CA LEU A 226 8.42 28.36 -44.80
C LEU A 226 9.59 29.37 -44.86
N PRO A 227 10.84 28.91 -44.71
CA PRO A 227 12.00 29.78 -44.85
C PRO A 227 11.99 30.49 -46.22
N GLN A 228 12.36 31.77 -46.22
CA GLN A 228 12.37 32.57 -47.44
C GLN A 228 13.42 32.05 -48.44
N SER A 229 13.18 32.24 -49.74
CA SER A 229 14.07 31.76 -50.80
C SER A 229 15.53 32.21 -50.60
N ASP A 230 15.74 33.41 -50.06
CA ASP A 230 17.08 33.95 -49.79
C ASP A 230 17.84 33.13 -48.74
N ALA A 231 17.16 32.63 -47.71
CA ALA A 231 17.77 31.78 -46.68
C ALA A 231 18.23 30.46 -47.27
N ILE A 232 17.41 29.84 -48.13
CA ILE A 232 17.72 28.60 -48.83
C ILE A 232 18.91 28.80 -49.79
N GLN A 233 18.94 29.92 -50.52
CA GLN A 233 20.04 30.24 -51.43
C GLN A 233 21.35 30.51 -50.69
N LEU A 234 21.29 31.17 -49.52
CA LEU A 234 22.46 31.43 -48.70
C LEU A 234 23.04 30.12 -48.16
N GLU A 235 22.20 29.25 -47.62
CA GLU A 235 22.59 27.92 -47.12
C GLU A 235 23.21 27.06 -48.24
N LYS A 236 22.63 27.11 -49.45
CA LYS A 236 23.19 26.42 -50.62
C LYS A 236 24.57 26.94 -51.02
N LYS A 237 24.77 28.25 -51.01
CA LYS A 237 26.09 28.86 -51.29
C LYS A 237 27.12 28.50 -50.23
N GLU A 238 26.73 28.48 -48.96
CA GLU A 238 27.63 28.11 -47.87
C GLU A 238 28.05 26.63 -47.97
N THR A 239 27.10 25.74 -48.27
CA THR A 239 27.39 24.31 -48.46
C THR A 239 28.29 24.07 -49.66
N GLU A 240 28.05 24.73 -50.80
CA GLU A 240 28.94 24.67 -51.97
C GLU A 240 30.36 25.18 -51.65
N LEU A 241 30.48 26.29 -50.91
CA LEU A 241 31.78 26.83 -50.49
C LEU A 241 32.52 25.85 -49.57
N ARG A 242 31.85 25.27 -48.58
CA ARG A 242 32.43 24.28 -47.67
C ARG A 242 32.93 23.05 -48.44
N GLN A 243 32.13 22.52 -49.35
CA GLN A 243 32.53 21.40 -50.19
C GLN A 243 33.73 21.72 -51.08
N SER A 244 33.80 22.93 -51.65
CA SER A 244 34.95 23.36 -52.46
C SER A 244 36.24 23.48 -51.65
N ILE A 245 36.15 23.87 -50.37
CA ILE A 245 37.32 23.96 -49.48
C ILE A 245 37.74 22.56 -49.02
N GLU A 246 36.80 21.70 -48.64
CA GLU A 246 37.07 20.32 -48.23
C GLU A 246 37.68 19.48 -49.36
N GLY A 247 37.23 19.70 -50.60
CA GLY A 247 37.77 19.05 -51.80
C GLY A 247 39.04 19.68 -52.38
N PHE A 248 39.62 20.71 -51.74
CA PHE A 248 40.76 21.44 -52.30
C PHE A 248 42.04 20.60 -52.23
N GLU A 249 42.55 20.19 -53.38
CA GLU A 249 43.80 19.45 -53.49
C GLU A 249 45.03 20.37 -53.31
N LYS A 250 45.61 20.35 -52.11
CA LYS A 250 46.77 21.20 -51.74
C LYS A 250 47.99 21.03 -52.65
N ASN A 251 48.16 19.88 -53.30
CA ASN A 251 49.24 19.60 -54.24
C ASN A 251 49.12 20.36 -55.58
N GLN A 252 47.97 20.98 -55.87
CA GLN A 252 47.77 21.85 -57.03
C GLN A 252 48.28 23.29 -56.80
N LEU A 253 48.66 23.64 -55.55
CA LEU A 253 49.30 24.92 -55.27
C LEU A 253 50.66 24.99 -55.97
N LYS A 254 50.86 26.03 -56.78
CA LYS A 254 52.15 26.30 -57.41
C LYS A 254 53.20 26.55 -56.33
N HIS A 255 54.37 25.93 -56.47
CA HIS A 255 55.50 26.18 -55.59
C HIS A 255 55.89 27.66 -55.64
N ALA A 256 55.82 28.35 -54.50
CA ALA A 256 56.29 29.72 -54.35
C ALA A 256 57.59 29.69 -53.55
N VAL A 257 58.66 30.27 -54.10
CA VAL A 257 59.91 30.49 -53.36
C VAL A 257 59.72 31.74 -52.52
N THR A 258 59.71 31.59 -51.20
CA THR A 258 59.64 32.71 -50.26
C THR A 258 61.05 33.13 -49.86
N ASP A 259 61.44 34.36 -50.22
CA ASP A 259 62.70 34.95 -49.76
C ASP A 259 62.52 35.54 -48.35
N GLU A 260 62.73 34.71 -47.34
CA GLU A 260 62.77 35.14 -45.95
C GLU A 260 64.14 35.77 -45.64
N LYS A 261 64.17 37.10 -45.47
CA LYS A 261 65.40 37.83 -45.11
C LYS A 261 65.76 37.58 -43.64
N VAL A 262 66.50 36.51 -43.38
CA VAL A 262 67.14 36.29 -42.08
C VAL A 262 68.34 37.23 -41.98
N LYS A 263 68.20 38.34 -41.23
CA LYS A 263 69.35 39.17 -40.87
C LYS A 263 70.21 38.39 -39.87
N LEU A 264 71.42 38.00 -40.27
CA LEU A 264 72.39 37.42 -39.34
C LEU A 264 72.81 38.51 -38.33
N PRO A 265 72.89 38.18 -37.02
CA PRO A 265 73.34 39.13 -36.00
C PRO A 265 74.73 39.67 -36.33
N THR A 266 74.90 40.98 -36.19
CA THR A 266 76.17 41.69 -36.40
C THR A 266 77.18 41.36 -35.29
N LYS A 267 78.48 41.52 -35.57
CA LYS A 267 79.54 41.29 -34.58
C LYS A 267 79.35 42.12 -33.30
N GLU A 268 78.74 43.30 -33.41
CA GLU A 268 78.43 44.18 -32.29
C GLU A 268 77.34 43.59 -31.40
N GLU A 269 76.24 43.10 -31.99
CA GLU A 269 75.14 42.43 -31.26
C GLU A 269 75.62 41.15 -30.55
N ILE A 270 76.55 40.40 -31.17
CA ILE A 270 77.16 39.22 -30.55
C ILE A 270 78.09 39.60 -29.38
N LEU A 271 78.83 40.71 -29.50
CA LEU A 271 79.73 41.18 -28.44
C LEU A 271 78.96 41.79 -27.26
N GLU A 272 77.85 42.45 -27.51
CA GLU A 272 76.96 42.97 -26.47
C GLU A 272 76.28 41.84 -25.69
N ALA A 273 75.79 40.80 -26.39
CA ALA A 273 75.29 39.58 -25.75
C ALA A 273 76.35 38.90 -24.87
N LYS A 274 77.61 38.82 -25.33
CA LYS A 274 78.71 38.24 -24.53
C LYS A 274 79.18 39.11 -23.35
N LYS A 275 78.94 40.43 -23.39
CA LYS A 275 79.19 41.32 -22.24
C LYS A 275 78.09 41.23 -21.19
N LEU A 276 76.87 40.90 -21.59
CA LEU A 276 75.74 40.65 -20.69
C LEU A 276 75.84 39.29 -19.96
N GLU A 277 76.71 38.39 -20.44
CA GLU A 277 76.90 37.03 -19.92
C GLU A 277 78.12 36.88 -18.97
N LYS A 278 78.66 37.99 -18.46
CA LYS A 278 79.73 38.05 -17.45
C LYS A 278 79.33 38.94 -16.28
#